data_AF-A0A7S0BGL1-F1
#
_entry.id   AF-A0A7S0BGL1-F1
#
_cell.length_a   1.000
_cell.length_b   1.000
_cell.length_c   1.000
_cell.angle_alpha   90.00
_cell.angle_beta   90.00
_cell.angle_gamma   90.00
#
_symmetry.space_group_name_H-M   'P 1'
#
loop_
_entity.id
_entity.type
_entity.pdbx_description
1 polymer ?
#
loop_
_entity_poly.entity_id
_entity_poly.type
_entity_poly.pdbx_seq_one_letter_code
_entity_poly.pdbx_strand_id
1 'polypeptide(L)'
;EEYARLRAELEDQHVNFVKWCETIFGEAVIAQMHLKAVRSFVESVLRYGLPVNFEVAMILPQGKTESRLRAVLQEMYGHLGGNWASSNEKEGETTAIPGIAQEDFYPYVFSILNIQT
;
A
#
# COMPACT_ATOMS: atom_id res chain seq x y z
N GLU A 1 -34.96 -3.75 -40.29
CA GLU A 1 -34.52 -5.03 -39.70
C GLU A 1 -33.04 -5.00 -39.30
N GLU A 2 -32.14 -4.60 -40.21
CA GLU A 2 -30.70 -4.49 -39.94
C GLU A 2 -30.33 -3.61 -38.74
N TYR A 3 -30.93 -2.41 -38.62
CA TYR A 3 -30.74 -1.53 -37.46
C TYR A 3 -31.12 -2.18 -36.12
N ALA A 4 -32.19 -2.98 -36.09
CA ALA A 4 -32.62 -3.65 -34.87
C ALA A 4 -31.64 -4.77 -34.49
N ARG A 5 -31.11 -5.50 -35.48
CA ARG A 5 -30.07 -6.51 -35.29
C ARG A 5 -28.78 -5.90 -34.74
N LEU A 6 -28.30 -4.80 -35.34
CA LEU A 6 -27.09 -4.11 -34.89
C LEU A 6 -27.22 -3.58 -33.46
N ARG A 7 -28.40 -3.08 -33.08
CA ARG A 7 -28.66 -2.62 -31.71
C ARG A 7 -28.65 -3.77 -30.70
N ALA A 8 -29.23 -4.92 -31.05
CA ALA A 8 -29.21 -6.09 -30.18
C ALA A 8 -27.79 -6.64 -29.98
N GLU A 9 -26.98 -6.69 -31.05
CA GLU A 9 -25.58 -7.10 -30.98
C GLU A 9 -24.76 -6.15 -30.11
N LEU A 10 -24.94 -4.83 -30.26
CA LEU A 10 -24.25 -3.84 -29.43
C LEU A 10 -24.53 -4.05 -27.94
N GLU A 11 -25.79 -4.30 -27.58
CA GLU A 11 -26.19 -4.53 -26.19
C GLU A 11 -25.56 -5.80 -25.62
N ASP A 12 -25.55 -6.89 -26.40
CA ASP A 12 -24.90 -8.15 -26.01
C ASP A 12 -23.39 -7.98 -25.82
N GLN A 13 -22.72 -7.33 -26.78
CA GLN A 13 -21.28 -7.03 -26.68
C GLN A 13 -20.97 -6.14 -25.48
N HIS A 14 -21.80 -5.13 -25.22
CA HIS A 14 -21.62 -4.25 -24.07
C HIS A 14 -21.71 -5.03 -22.75
N VAL A 15 -22.71 -5.90 -22.59
CA VAL A 15 -22.86 -6.73 -21.39
C VAL A 15 -21.67 -7.68 -21.22
N ASN A 16 -21.21 -8.33 -22.29
CA ASN A 16 -20.08 -9.23 -22.24
C ASN A 16 -18.77 -8.50 -21.93
N PHE A 17 -18.59 -7.31 -22.50
CA PHE A 17 -17.43 -6.46 -22.25
C PHE A 17 -17.35 -6.01 -20.79
N VAL A 18 -18.47 -5.55 -20.21
CA VAL A 18 -18.50 -5.13 -18.79
C VAL A 18 -18.11 -6.29 -17.87
N LYS A 19 -18.69 -7.48 -18.06
CA LYS A 19 -18.34 -8.67 -17.26
C LYS A 19 -16.86 -9.03 -17.38
N TRP A 20 -16.30 -8.92 -18.58
CA TRP A 20 -14.89 -9.18 -18.80
C TRP A 20 -14.01 -8.14 -18.08
N CYS A 21 -14.35 -6.86 -18.17
CA CYS A 21 -13.65 -5.79 -17.45
C CYS A 21 -13.69 -5.98 -15.93
N GLU A 22 -14.84 -6.34 -15.36
CA GLU A 22 -14.96 -6.62 -13.92
C GLU A 22 -14.03 -7.76 -13.48
N THR A 23 -13.95 -8.81 -14.30
CA THR A 23 -13.07 -9.97 -14.03
C THR A 23 -11.60 -9.56 -14.06
N ILE A 24 -11.16 -8.89 -15.13
CA ILE A 24 -9.76 -8.46 -15.29
C ILE A 24 -9.37 -7.41 -14.24
N PHE A 25 -10.29 -6.52 -13.86
CA PHE A 25 -10.08 -5.58 -12.78
C PHE A 25 -9.84 -6.31 -11.45
N GLY A 26 -10.67 -7.32 -11.13
CA GLY A 26 -10.48 -8.16 -9.95
C GLY A 26 -9.12 -8.85 -9.93
N GLU A 27 -8.71 -9.45 -11.05
CA GLU A 27 -7.40 -10.10 -11.19
C GLU A 27 -6.24 -9.11 -11.00
N ALA A 28 -6.35 -7.90 -11.57
CA ALA A 28 -5.34 -6.86 -11.43
C ALA A 28 -5.18 -6.39 -9.98
N VAL A 29 -6.29 -6.20 -9.25
CA VAL A 29 -6.28 -5.82 -7.83
C VAL A 29 -5.64 -6.93 -6.98
N ILE A 30 -5.97 -8.20 -7.25
CA ILE A 30 -5.36 -9.35 -6.58
C ILE A 30 -3.85 -9.36 -6.83
N ALA A 31 -3.39 -9.19 -8.07
CA ALA A 31 -1.97 -9.15 -8.40
C ALA A 31 -1.25 -7.99 -7.69
N GLN A 32 -1.87 -6.81 -7.60
CA GLN A 32 -1.35 -5.67 -6.86
C GLN A 32 -1.17 -5.99 -5.37
N MET A 33 -2.13 -6.70 -4.76
CA MET A 33 -2.04 -7.13 -3.35
C MET A 33 -0.91 -8.14 -3.12
N HIS A 34 -0.69 -9.07 -4.04
CA HIS A 34 0.44 -10.00 -3.96
C HIS A 34 1.79 -9.26 -3.97
N LEU A 35 1.94 -8.27 -4.87
CA LEU A 35 3.15 -7.45 -4.92
C LEU A 35 3.40 -6.67 -3.62
N LYS A 36 2.34 -6.13 -3.01
CA LYS A 36 2.43 -5.46 -1.70
C LYS A 36 2.85 -6.43 -0.60
N ALA A 37 2.26 -7.63 -0.55
CA ALA A 37 2.62 -8.65 0.44
C ALA A 37 4.09 -9.08 0.32
N VAL A 38 4.56 -9.35 -0.91
CA VAL A 38 5.97 -9.70 -1.17
C VAL A 38 6.89 -8.55 -0.76
N ARG A 39 6.56 -7.30 -1.12
CA ARG A 39 7.35 -6.13 -0.72
C ARG A 39 7.43 -6.00 0.80
N SER A 40 6.30 -6.08 1.50
CA SER A 40 6.26 -5.99 2.96
C SER A 40 7.06 -7.11 3.63
N PHE A 41 7.00 -8.33 3.10
CA PHE A 41 7.81 -9.45 3.58
C PHE A 41 9.31 -9.17 3.42
N VAL A 42 9.75 -8.83 2.21
CA VAL A 42 11.18 -8.57 1.92
C VAL A 42 11.70 -7.41 2.76
N GLU A 43 10.93 -6.33 2.87
CA GLU A 43 11.31 -5.16 3.66
C GLU A 43 11.40 -5.47 5.16
N SER A 44 10.49 -6.28 5.69
CA SER A 44 10.53 -6.70 7.09
C SER A 44 11.74 -7.59 7.38
N VAL A 45 12.10 -8.49 6.47
CA VAL A 45 13.33 -9.31 6.58
C VAL A 45 14.58 -8.44 6.52
N LEU A 46 14.62 -7.43 5.65
CA LEU A 46 15.77 -6.52 5.54
C LEU A 46 15.92 -5.61 6.75
N ARG A 47 14.80 -5.15 7.34
CA ARG A 47 14.82 -4.26 8.50
C ARG A 47 15.04 -4.98 9.83
N TYR A 48 14.39 -6.13 10.03
CA TYR A 48 14.32 -6.81 11.33
C TYR A 48 15.11 -8.13 11.37
N GLY A 49 15.55 -8.63 10.23
CA GLY A 49 16.35 -9.85 10.15
C GLY A 49 15.53 -11.14 10.27
N LEU A 50 16.23 -12.21 10.61
CA LEU A 50 15.68 -13.55 10.81
C LEU A 50 15.75 -13.94 12.30
N PRO A 51 14.84 -14.81 12.78
CA PRO A 51 13.76 -15.47 12.05
C PRO A 51 12.60 -14.52 11.72
N VAL A 52 11.84 -14.87 10.68
CA VAL A 52 10.64 -14.12 10.27
C VAL A 52 9.61 -14.20 11.40
N ASN A 53 9.42 -13.08 12.11
CA ASN A 53 8.40 -12.95 13.15
C ASN A 53 7.74 -11.57 13.07
N PHE A 54 6.85 -11.41 12.10
CA PHE A 54 6.08 -10.20 11.91
C PHE A 54 4.69 -10.52 11.38
N GLU A 55 3.74 -9.65 11.66
CA GLU A 55 2.39 -9.68 11.12
C GLU A 55 2.17 -8.46 10.22
N VAL A 56 1.45 -8.66 9.12
CA VAL A 56 1.09 -7.58 8.19
C VAL A 56 -0.39 -7.26 8.40
N ALA A 57 -0.69 -6.00 8.69
CA ALA A 57 -2.05 -5.51 8.85
C ALA A 57 -2.39 -4.45 7.79
N MET A 58 -3.62 -4.49 7.29
CA MET A 58 -4.20 -3.44 6.48
C MET A 58 -5.09 -2.58 7.37
N ILE A 59 -4.87 -1.26 7.36
CA ILE A 59 -5.62 -0.31 8.17
C ILE A 59 -6.27 0.70 7.23
N LEU A 60 -7.60 0.86 7.34
CA LEU A 60 -8.36 1.90 6.66
C LEU A 60 -8.72 3.00 7.67
N PRO A 61 -7.97 4.13 7.71
CA PRO A 61 -8.27 5.24 8.60
C PRO A 61 -9.66 5.80 8.29
N GLN A 62 -10.44 6.09 9.33
CA GLN A 62 -11.78 6.68 9.19
C GLN A 62 -11.71 8.18 9.47
N GLY A 63 -12.27 9.01 8.58
CA GLY A 63 -12.25 10.46 8.74
C GLY A 63 -10.83 11.02 8.82
N LYS A 64 -10.54 11.84 9.86
CA LYS A 64 -9.25 12.53 10.03
C LYS A 64 -8.36 11.87 11.11
N THR A 65 -8.43 10.55 11.28
CA THR A 65 -7.70 9.85 12.36
C THR A 65 -6.29 9.42 11.99
N GLU A 66 -5.82 9.68 10.76
CA GLU A 66 -4.49 9.21 10.32
C GLU A 66 -3.37 9.74 11.22
N SER A 67 -3.37 11.02 11.56
CA SER A 67 -2.36 11.61 12.46
C SER A 67 -2.34 10.93 13.83
N ARG A 68 -3.51 10.62 14.40
CA ARG A 68 -3.60 9.88 15.67
C ARG A 68 -3.10 8.44 15.52
N LEU A 69 -3.44 7.77 14.43
CA LEU A 69 -2.94 6.42 14.14
C LEU A 69 -1.41 6.41 14.06
N ARG A 70 -0.80 7.40 13.40
CA ARG A 70 0.66 7.53 13.33
C ARG A 70 1.28 7.70 14.71
N ALA A 71 0.70 8.55 15.55
CA ALA A 71 1.20 8.79 16.91
C ALA A 71 1.17 7.50 17.74
N VAL A 72 0.06 6.75 17.71
CA VAL A 72 -0.07 5.49 18.45
C VAL A 72 0.92 4.43 17.93
N LEU A 73 1.09 4.31 16.61
CA LEU A 73 2.06 3.37 16.04
C LEU A 73 3.51 3.75 16.38
N GLN A 74 3.83 5.05 16.44
CA GLN A 74 5.14 5.54 16.87
C GLN A 74 5.40 5.20 18.35
N GLU A 75 4.40 5.36 19.21
CA GLU A 75 4.50 5.00 20.64
C GLU A 75 4.75 3.49 20.81
N MET A 76 4.01 2.65 20.09
CA MET A 76 4.15 1.19 20.22
C MET A 76 5.44 0.65 19.59
N TYR A 77 5.82 1.15 18.42
CA TYR A 77 6.89 0.55 17.60
C TYR A 77 8.14 1.43 17.45
N GLY A 78 8.20 2.60 18.07
CA GLY A 78 9.34 3.52 17.99
C GLY A 78 10.69 2.87 18.29
N HIS A 79 10.70 1.91 19.22
CA HIS A 79 11.87 1.12 19.58
C HIS A 79 12.48 0.31 18.42
N LEU A 80 11.71 -0.03 17.38
CA LEU A 80 12.18 -0.76 16.20
C LEU A 80 12.97 0.10 15.21
N GLY A 81 12.92 1.42 15.36
CA GLY A 81 13.55 2.36 14.42
C GLY A 81 15.08 2.41 14.51
N GLY A 82 15.69 1.86 15.56
CA GLY A 82 17.14 1.82 15.76
C GLY A 82 17.82 3.19 15.60
N ASN A 83 19.08 3.19 15.15
CA ASN A 83 19.85 4.41 14.86
C ASN A 83 19.24 5.25 13.72
N TRP A 84 18.36 4.67 12.91
CA TRP A 84 17.73 5.38 11.82
C TRP A 84 16.62 6.32 12.34
N ALA A 85 15.83 5.91 13.34
CA ALA A 85 14.81 6.77 13.95
C ALA A 85 15.39 7.90 14.81
N SER A 86 16.61 7.75 15.33
CA SER A 86 17.31 8.82 16.06
C SER A 86 17.63 10.05 15.19
N SER A 87 17.50 9.94 13.86
CA SER A 87 17.66 11.09 12.95
C SER A 87 16.41 11.98 12.84
N ASN A 88 15.24 11.51 13.29
CA ASN A 88 13.98 12.25 13.24
C ASN A 88 13.57 12.92 14.57
N GLU A 89 14.17 12.54 15.71
CA GLU A 89 13.87 13.15 17.01
C GLU A 89 14.67 14.45 17.28
N LYS A 90 15.74 14.69 16.53
CA LYS A 90 16.47 15.96 16.60
C LYS A 90 16.07 16.82 15.41
N GLU A 91 15.19 17.79 15.66
CA GLU A 91 15.14 19.00 14.85
C GLU A 91 16.57 19.50 14.63
N GLY A 92 17.10 19.37 13.40
CA GLY A 92 18.24 20.19 12.96
C GLY A 92 19.39 19.52 12.22
N GLU A 93 19.62 18.21 12.30
CA GLU A 93 20.77 17.60 11.60
C GLU A 93 20.40 16.24 11.01
N THR A 94 19.83 16.29 9.81
CA THR A 94 19.77 15.16 8.90
C THR A 94 21.19 14.71 8.59
N THR A 95 21.60 13.53 9.08
CA THR A 95 22.63 12.72 8.41
C THR A 95 22.02 12.20 7.10
N ALA A 96 21.76 13.13 6.17
CA ALA A 96 21.31 12.83 4.83
C ALA A 96 22.48 12.21 4.09
N ILE A 97 22.28 11.03 3.51
CA ILE A 97 23.04 10.66 2.32
C ILE A 97 22.50 11.56 1.21
N PRO A 98 23.27 12.52 0.68
CA PRO A 98 22.77 13.42 -0.35
C PRO A 98 22.38 12.60 -1.59
N GLY A 99 21.12 12.70 -2.02
CA GLY A 99 20.61 12.07 -3.25
C GLY A 99 19.61 10.92 -3.06
N ILE A 100 19.35 10.47 -1.83
CA ILE A 100 18.22 9.55 -1.56
C ILE A 100 17.07 10.40 -1.05
N ALA A 101 16.00 10.52 -1.86
CA ALA A 101 14.79 11.21 -1.46
C ALA A 101 14.26 10.59 -0.15
N GLN A 102 13.94 11.46 0.80
CA GLN A 102 13.39 11.11 2.11
C GLN A 102 11.96 10.58 1.89
N GLU A 103 11.82 9.29 1.57
CA GLU A 103 10.53 8.62 1.78
C GLU A 103 10.24 8.63 3.28
N ASP A 104 8.96 8.81 3.64
CA ASP A 104 8.51 8.81 5.02
C ASP A 104 9.01 7.55 5.74
N PHE A 105 10.05 7.70 6.57
CA PHE A 105 10.55 6.60 7.36
C PHE A 105 9.76 6.48 8.65
N TYR A 106 9.11 5.33 8.80
CA TYR A 106 8.50 4.90 10.04
C TYR A 106 9.30 3.73 10.63
N PRO A 107 9.28 3.56 11.97
CA PRO A 107 9.97 2.44 12.63
C PRO A 107 9.33 1.07 12.30
N TYR A 108 8.13 1.08 11.70
CA TYR A 108 7.44 -0.06 11.11
C TYR A 108 7.49 -0.01 9.57
N VAL A 109 7.39 -1.17 8.91
CA VAL A 109 7.22 -1.24 7.45
C VAL A 109 5.87 -0.65 7.06
N PHE A 110 5.87 0.29 6.12
CA PHE A 110 4.68 1.01 5.72
C PHE A 110 4.55 1.08 4.19
N SER A 111 3.33 0.89 3.69
CA SER A 111 3.01 1.12 2.28
C SER A 111 1.59 1.66 2.13
N ILE A 112 1.41 2.67 1.29
CA ILE A 112 0.10 3.19 0.94
C ILE A 112 -0.54 2.27 -0.10
N LEU A 113 -1.81 1.94 0.12
CA LEU A 113 -2.69 1.33 -0.85
C LEU A 113 -3.70 2.38 -1.30
N ASN A 114 -3.48 2.94 -2.50
CA ASN A 114 -4.38 3.93 -3.07
C ASN A 114 -5.60 3.22 -3.66
N ILE A 115 -6.69 3.20 -2.89
CA ILE A 115 -8.00 2.76 -3.37
C ILE A 115 -8.85 4.02 -3.47
N GLN A 116 -9.21 4.43 -4.69
CA GLN A 116 -10.30 5.38 -4.88
C GLN A 116 -11.60 4.60 -4.70
N THR A 117 -12.22 4.77 -3.55
CA THR A 117 -13.62 4.40 -3.29
C THR A 117 -14.57 5.40 -3.89
#